data_AF-B0SS25-F1
#
_entry.id   AF-B0SS25-F1
#
_cell.length_a   1.000
_cell.length_b   1.000
_cell.length_c   1.000
_cell.angle_alpha   90.00
_cell.angle_beta   90.00
_cell.angle_gamma   90.00
#
_symmetry.space_group_name_H-M   'P 1'
#
loop_
_entity.id
_entity.type
_entity.pdbx_description
1 polymer ?
#
loop_
_entity_poly.entity_id
_entity_poly.type
_entity_poly.pdbx_seq_one_letter_code
_entity_poly.pdbx_strand_id
1 'polypeptide(L)'
;MTLFFKKKKNLSPGLSKEVLQRIQEESQVLGKEQILFVRMVEKQNGIGEVQVSFLDRNQSDTESLRFENEVIKRTLSKGEFQYEKGNVYFYPNVDLEWKLTPNQNIHRIQSNYEFSKGKLILEKKDFKKLRPILTECFLKEEVISLYMDGNICQLELETLDKEKEIRISDALLTYVSRFYSSPLIEPHRLQ
;
A
#
# COMPACT_ATOMS: atom_id res chain seq x y z
N MET A 1 3.70 8.73 -37.92
CA MET A 1 3.76 9.21 -36.52
C MET A 1 2.46 8.86 -35.84
N THR A 2 2.44 7.78 -35.07
CA THR A 2 1.21 7.32 -34.40
C THR A 2 1.27 7.74 -32.94
N LEU A 3 0.55 8.81 -32.59
CA LEU A 3 0.35 9.26 -31.23
C LEU A 3 -0.60 8.29 -30.53
N PHE A 4 -0.04 7.38 -29.73
CA PHE A 4 -0.82 6.58 -28.78
C PHE A 4 -1.26 7.48 -27.63
N PHE A 5 -2.50 7.99 -27.69
CA PHE A 5 -3.17 8.53 -26.52
C PHE A 5 -3.46 7.39 -25.55
N LYS A 6 -2.52 7.12 -24.63
CA LYS A 6 -2.77 6.28 -23.46
C LYS A 6 -3.82 6.99 -22.62
N LYS A 7 -5.07 6.54 -22.69
CA LYS A 7 -6.17 6.98 -21.81
C LYS A 7 -5.63 6.92 -20.38
N LYS A 8 -5.53 8.06 -19.67
CA LYS A 8 -5.16 8.08 -18.25
C LYS A 8 -6.12 7.11 -17.55
N LYS A 9 -5.63 5.95 -17.10
CA LYS A 9 -6.39 5.10 -16.18
C LYS A 9 -6.75 6.00 -15.01
N ASN A 10 -8.05 6.16 -14.73
CA ASN A 10 -8.49 6.88 -13.55
C ASN A 10 -7.81 6.23 -12.34
N LEU A 11 -6.99 7.01 -11.64
CA LEU A 11 -6.27 6.60 -10.43
C LEU A 11 -7.24 6.69 -9.25
N SER A 12 -8.31 5.90 -9.30
CA SER A 12 -9.29 5.77 -8.23
C SER A 12 -9.41 4.29 -7.88
N PRO A 13 -9.45 3.94 -6.59
CA PRO A 13 -9.71 2.57 -6.19
C PRO A 13 -11.06 2.09 -6.73
N GLY A 14 -11.17 0.78 -6.95
CA GLY A 14 -12.43 0.14 -7.32
C GLY A 14 -13.45 0.25 -6.19
N LEU A 15 -14.73 0.29 -6.56
CA LEU A 15 -15.85 0.05 -5.65
C LEU A 15 -16.56 -1.21 -6.13
N SER A 16 -16.67 -2.22 -5.26
CA SER A 16 -17.47 -3.39 -5.57
C SER A 16 -18.95 -3.00 -5.76
N LYS A 17 -19.72 -3.88 -6.43
CA LYS A 17 -21.15 -3.63 -6.65
C LYS A 17 -21.91 -3.50 -5.34
N GLU A 18 -21.52 -4.30 -4.36
CA GLU A 18 -22.09 -4.34 -3.02
C GLU A 18 -21.83 -3.05 -2.25
N VAL A 19 -20.64 -2.45 -2.42
CA VAL A 19 -20.34 -1.13 -1.83
C VAL A 19 -21.23 -0.04 -2.45
N LEU A 20 -21.39 -0.04 -3.78
CA LEU A 20 -22.27 0.90 -4.46
C LEU A 20 -23.72 0.75 -4.01
N GLN A 21 -24.19 -0.50 -3.88
CA GLN A 21 -25.52 -0.79 -3.33
C GLN A 21 -25.66 -0.26 -1.90
N ARG A 22 -24.66 -0.48 -1.05
CA ARG A 22 -24.72 0.00 0.34
C ARG A 22 -24.79 1.54 0.43
N ILE A 23 -24.08 2.26 -0.44
CA ILE A 23 -24.18 3.72 -0.54
C ILE A 23 -25.62 4.14 -0.92
N GLN A 24 -26.26 3.43 -1.85
CA GLN A 24 -27.64 3.71 -2.26
C GLN A 24 -28.64 3.42 -1.13
N GLU A 25 -28.49 2.31 -0.42
CA GLU A 25 -29.32 1.97 0.74
C GLU A 25 -29.23 3.06 1.81
N GLU A 26 -28.03 3.52 2.13
CA GLU A 26 -27.85 4.57 3.12
C GLU A 26 -28.46 5.91 2.67
N SER A 27 -28.41 6.18 1.36
CA SER A 27 -29.08 7.34 0.78
C SER A 27 -30.59 7.28 0.92
N GLN A 28 -31.18 6.09 0.75
CA GLN A 28 -32.62 5.88 0.93
C GLN A 28 -33.03 6.00 2.39
N VAL A 29 -32.27 5.41 3.31
CA VAL A 29 -32.53 5.46 4.76
C VAL A 29 -32.53 6.90 5.27
N LEU A 30 -31.58 7.72 4.82
CA LEU A 30 -31.45 9.11 5.25
C LEU A 30 -32.28 10.10 4.42
N GLY A 31 -32.93 9.66 3.33
CA GLY A 31 -33.70 10.50 2.43
C GLY A 31 -32.88 11.57 1.70
N LYS A 32 -31.56 11.39 1.63
CA LYS A 32 -30.61 12.32 0.98
C LYS A 32 -29.44 11.54 0.38
N GLU A 33 -28.86 12.05 -0.70
CA GLU A 33 -27.78 11.35 -1.39
C GLU A 33 -26.53 11.25 -0.49
N GLN A 34 -25.99 10.04 -0.36
CA GLN A 34 -24.79 9.72 0.40
C GLN A 34 -23.66 9.31 -0.53
N ILE A 35 -22.44 9.46 -0.04
CA ILE A 35 -21.21 8.98 -0.65
C ILE A 35 -20.33 8.28 0.38
N LEU A 36 -19.36 7.48 -0.07
CA LEU A 36 -18.35 6.90 0.80
C LEU A 36 -17.21 7.91 1.01
N PHE A 37 -17.02 8.35 2.25
CA PHE A 37 -15.89 9.16 2.65
C PHE A 37 -14.77 8.30 3.22
N VAL A 38 -13.55 8.52 2.71
CA VAL A 38 -12.36 7.76 3.05
C VAL A 38 -11.31 8.67 3.66
N ARG A 39 -10.80 8.27 4.82
CA ARG A 39 -9.61 8.88 5.43
C ARG A 39 -8.62 7.79 5.84
N MET A 40 -7.38 8.19 6.12
CA MET A 40 -6.35 7.30 6.60
C MET A 40 -5.78 7.86 7.91
N VAL A 41 -5.74 7.04 8.94
CA VAL A 41 -5.22 7.42 10.26
C VAL A 41 -4.01 6.56 10.57
N GLU A 42 -2.90 7.17 10.98
CA GLU A 42 -1.71 6.43 11.40
C GLU A 42 -1.82 6.04 12.88
N LYS A 43 -1.65 4.76 13.17
CA LYS A 43 -1.60 4.23 14.54
C LYS A 43 -0.24 4.54 15.18
N GLN A 44 -0.17 4.44 16.52
CA GLN A 44 1.07 4.70 17.28
C GLN A 44 2.29 3.86 16.82
N ASN A 45 2.05 2.70 16.20
CA ASN A 45 3.08 1.83 15.65
C ASN A 45 3.47 2.15 14.19
N GLY A 46 2.91 3.22 13.61
CA GLY A 46 3.13 3.68 12.24
C GLY A 46 2.29 2.96 11.18
N ILE A 47 1.39 2.05 11.56
CA ILE A 47 0.48 1.39 10.62
C ILE A 47 -0.61 2.37 10.19
N GLY A 48 -0.81 2.54 8.88
CA GLY A 48 -1.94 3.28 8.33
C GLY A 48 -3.22 2.44 8.35
N GLU A 49 -4.29 3.02 8.90
CA GLU A 49 -5.62 2.43 8.94
C GLU A 49 -6.56 3.22 8.02
N VAL A 50 -7.16 2.52 7.06
CA VAL A 50 -8.19 3.09 6.18
C VAL A 50 -9.51 3.10 6.93
N GLN A 51 -10.09 4.28 7.10
CA GLN A 51 -11.39 4.45 7.72
C GLN A 51 -12.39 4.96 6.69
N VAL A 52 -13.58 4.38 6.75
CA VAL A 52 -14.67 4.66 5.82
C VAL A 52 -15.91 5.07 6.60
N SER A 53 -16.66 6.01 6.04
CA SER A 53 -17.92 6.50 6.61
C SER A 53 -18.83 6.98 5.49
N PHE A 54 -20.14 7.02 5.74
CA PHE A 54 -21.09 7.65 4.82
C PHE A 54 -21.20 9.12 5.16
N LEU A 55 -21.16 9.98 4.14
CA LEU A 55 -21.36 11.42 4.27
C LEU A 55 -22.32 11.93 3.20
N ASP A 56 -22.89 13.09 3.48
CA ASP A 56 -23.70 13.82 2.53
C ASP A 56 -22.90 14.17 1.27
N ARG A 57 -23.54 13.91 0.14
CA ARG A 57 -23.03 14.37 -1.15
C ARG A 57 -23.09 15.90 -1.20
N ASN A 58 -21.96 16.51 -1.53
CA ASN A 58 -21.83 17.93 -1.81
C ASN A 58 -21.83 18.15 -3.31
N GLN A 59 -22.11 19.38 -3.73
CA GLN A 59 -22.13 19.77 -5.15
C GLN A 59 -20.80 19.58 -5.88
N SER A 60 -19.68 19.55 -5.13
CA SER A 60 -18.34 19.31 -5.68
C SER A 60 -18.04 17.84 -5.96
N ASP A 61 -18.86 16.90 -5.48
CA ASP A 61 -18.57 15.47 -5.65
C ASP A 61 -19.01 14.98 -7.02
N THR A 62 -18.05 14.54 -7.80
CA THR A 62 -18.28 13.93 -9.11
C THR A 62 -18.47 12.41 -9.04
N GLU A 63 -18.05 11.78 -7.95
CA GLU A 63 -18.01 10.32 -7.78
C GLU A 63 -18.66 9.90 -6.46
N SER A 64 -18.97 8.60 -6.30
CA SER A 64 -19.51 8.03 -5.06
C SER A 64 -18.47 7.90 -3.93
N LEU A 65 -17.26 8.42 -4.15
CA LEU A 65 -16.12 8.32 -3.26
C LEU A 65 -15.50 9.70 -3.06
N ARG A 66 -15.29 10.10 -1.80
CA ARG A 66 -14.55 11.31 -1.43
C ARG A 66 -13.39 10.93 -0.52
N PHE A 67 -12.21 11.44 -0.81
CA PHE A 67 -11.04 11.29 0.06
C PHE A 67 -10.86 12.54 0.90
N GLU A 68 -10.34 12.38 2.11
CA GLU A 68 -9.94 13.51 2.95
C GLU A 68 -8.93 14.43 2.25
N ASN A 69 -8.01 13.88 1.46
CA ASN A 69 -7.07 14.65 0.64
C ASN A 69 -6.50 13.85 -0.55
N GLU A 70 -5.81 14.56 -1.45
CA GLU A 70 -5.19 13.99 -2.65
C GLU A 70 -4.00 13.05 -2.37
N VAL A 71 -3.41 13.10 -1.17
CA VAL A 71 -2.35 12.16 -0.79
C VAL A 71 -2.96 10.78 -0.56
N ILE A 72 -4.04 10.71 0.22
CA ILE A 72 -4.76 9.45 0.49
C ILE A 72 -5.33 8.87 -0.80
N LYS A 73 -5.92 9.70 -1.67
CA LYS A 73 -6.40 9.26 -2.98
C LYS A 73 -5.31 8.56 -3.79
N ARG A 74 -4.10 9.15 -3.84
CA ARG A 74 -2.95 8.56 -4.52
C ARG A 74 -2.47 7.28 -3.86
N THR A 75 -2.36 7.26 -2.54
CA THR A 75 -1.95 6.06 -1.78
C THR A 75 -2.90 4.90 -2.03
N LEU A 76 -4.21 5.12 -2.01
CA LEU A 76 -5.21 4.06 -2.13
C LEU A 76 -5.61 3.76 -3.60
N SER A 77 -5.05 4.48 -4.58
CA SER A 77 -5.47 4.44 -5.99
C SER A 77 -5.42 3.06 -6.67
N LYS A 78 -4.69 2.10 -6.10
CA LYS A 78 -4.47 0.77 -6.69
C LYS A 78 -5.34 -0.32 -6.07
N GLY A 79 -6.03 -0.01 -4.98
CA GLY A 79 -6.87 -0.97 -4.26
C GLY A 79 -8.33 -0.98 -4.68
N GLU A 80 -9.15 -1.64 -3.87
CA GLU A 80 -10.57 -1.80 -4.05
C GLU A 80 -11.29 -1.78 -2.69
N PHE A 81 -12.48 -1.18 -2.65
CA PHE A 81 -13.39 -1.33 -1.52
C PHE A 81 -14.38 -2.45 -1.79
N GLN A 82 -14.55 -3.34 -0.81
CA GLN A 82 -15.53 -4.42 -0.85
C GLN A 82 -16.38 -4.40 0.42
N TYR A 83 -17.60 -4.92 0.32
CA TYR A 83 -18.51 -5.00 1.47
C TYR A 83 -18.61 -6.45 1.96
N GLU A 84 -18.19 -6.68 3.20
CA GLU A 84 -18.17 -8.00 3.82
C GLU A 84 -18.62 -7.92 5.28
N LYS A 85 -19.39 -8.92 5.73
CA LYS A 85 -19.77 -9.08 7.15
C LYS A 85 -20.32 -7.78 7.79
N GLY A 86 -21.09 -7.00 7.03
CA GLY A 86 -21.69 -5.75 7.49
C GLY A 86 -20.79 -4.51 7.44
N ASN A 87 -19.55 -4.62 6.95
CA ASN A 87 -18.57 -3.55 6.93
C ASN A 87 -17.98 -3.34 5.53
N VAL A 88 -17.57 -2.11 5.23
CA VAL A 88 -16.78 -1.80 4.03
C VAL A 88 -15.30 -1.92 4.38
N TYR A 89 -14.58 -2.79 3.67
CA TYR A 89 -13.14 -3.00 3.81
C TYR A 89 -12.38 -2.49 2.59
N PHE A 90 -11.14 -2.10 2.80
CA PHE A 90 -10.22 -1.74 1.73
C PHE A 90 -9.17 -2.83 1.50
N TYR A 91 -9.02 -3.24 0.24
CA TYR A 91 -8.04 -4.20 -0.22
C TYR A 91 -7.00 -3.50 -1.09
N PRO A 92 -5.71 -3.48 -0.71
CA PRO A 92 -4.70 -2.71 -1.43
C PRO A 92 -4.37 -3.24 -2.83
N ASN A 93 -4.64 -4.51 -3.14
CA ASN A 93 -4.22 -5.16 -4.39
C ASN A 93 -2.71 -4.95 -4.66
N VAL A 94 -1.88 -5.29 -3.67
CA VAL A 94 -0.42 -5.20 -3.82
C VAL A 94 0.05 -6.24 -4.82
N ASP A 95 0.88 -5.79 -5.76
CA ASP A 95 1.57 -6.63 -6.73
C ASP A 95 3.08 -6.53 -6.46
N LEU A 96 3.75 -7.67 -6.50
CA LEU A 96 5.20 -7.82 -6.32
C LEU A 96 5.76 -8.69 -7.44
N GLU A 97 6.79 -8.19 -8.10
CA GLU A 97 7.47 -8.90 -9.18
C GLU A 97 8.97 -8.99 -8.92
N TRP A 98 9.50 -10.21 -8.90
CA TRP A 98 10.94 -10.45 -8.88
C TRP A 98 11.51 -10.27 -10.29
N LYS A 99 12.49 -9.38 -10.41
CA LYS A 99 13.20 -9.06 -11.65
C LYS A 99 14.57 -9.70 -11.64
N LEU A 100 14.93 -10.31 -12.77
CA LEU A 100 16.28 -10.79 -13.00
C LEU A 100 17.27 -9.62 -12.97
N THR A 101 18.44 -9.86 -12.37
CA THR A 101 19.56 -8.92 -12.44
C THR A 101 20.79 -9.65 -12.99
N PRO A 102 21.78 -8.91 -13.54
CA PRO A 102 23.01 -9.52 -14.03
C PRO A 102 23.87 -10.16 -12.93
N ASN A 103 23.70 -9.74 -11.67
CA ASN A 103 24.45 -10.25 -10.54
C ASN A 103 23.59 -11.28 -9.80
N GLN A 104 24.09 -12.52 -9.70
CA GLN A 104 23.37 -13.64 -9.08
C GLN A 104 23.03 -13.39 -7.60
N ASN A 105 23.80 -12.53 -6.92
CA ASN A 105 23.61 -12.22 -5.51
C ASN A 105 22.69 -11.00 -5.31
N ILE A 106 22.30 -10.32 -6.37
CA ILE A 106 21.44 -9.14 -6.31
C ILE A 106 20.06 -9.50 -6.83
N HIS A 107 19.07 -9.40 -5.98
CA HIS A 107 17.69 -9.70 -6.32
C HIS A 107 16.85 -8.43 -6.24
N ARG A 108 16.21 -8.09 -7.35
CA ARG A 108 15.40 -6.87 -7.45
C ARG A 108 13.92 -7.23 -7.40
N ILE A 109 13.19 -6.61 -6.50
CA ILE A 109 11.74 -6.70 -6.36
C ILE A 109 11.14 -5.35 -6.76
N GLN A 110 10.14 -5.39 -7.64
CA GLN A 110 9.36 -4.23 -8.03
C GLN A 110 7.93 -4.37 -7.52
N SER A 111 7.39 -3.31 -6.94
CA SER A 111 5.98 -3.28 -6.52
C SER A 111 5.17 -2.29 -7.34
N ASN A 112 3.86 -2.48 -7.35
CA ASN A 112 2.95 -1.41 -7.71
C ASN A 112 2.83 -0.35 -6.61
N TYR A 113 3.30 -0.56 -5.38
CA TYR A 113 3.38 0.45 -4.31
C TYR A 113 4.81 0.92 -4.04
N GLU A 114 4.96 2.05 -3.33
CA GLU A 114 6.27 2.53 -2.88
C GLU A 114 6.72 1.78 -1.62
N PHE A 115 7.97 1.30 -1.61
CA PHE A 115 8.63 0.80 -0.41
C PHE A 115 9.19 1.94 0.44
N SER A 116 9.65 3.02 -0.21
CA SER A 116 10.26 4.19 0.44
C SER A 116 10.06 5.45 -0.41
N LYS A 117 9.92 6.61 0.24
CA LYS A 117 9.77 7.92 -0.43
C LYS A 117 11.09 8.49 -0.96
N GLY A 118 12.21 7.84 -0.65
CA GLY A 118 13.53 8.25 -1.11
C GLY A 118 14.55 7.14 -0.87
N LYS A 119 15.73 7.33 -1.45
CA LYS A 119 16.80 6.34 -1.43
C LYS A 119 17.21 5.94 -0.02
N LEU A 120 17.06 4.66 0.28
CA LEU A 120 17.49 3.99 1.50
C LEU A 120 18.50 2.90 1.15
N ILE A 121 19.66 2.91 1.81
CA ILE A 121 20.66 1.84 1.74
C ILE A 121 20.99 1.43 3.16
N LEU A 122 20.88 0.14 3.46
CA LEU A 122 21.24 -0.42 4.77
C LEU A 122 22.08 -1.68 4.60
N GLU A 123 23.08 -1.80 5.46
CA GLU A 123 23.82 -3.04 5.69
C GLU A 123 23.13 -3.87 6.78
N LYS A 124 23.39 -5.18 6.85
CA LYS A 124 22.81 -6.10 7.86
C LYS A 124 22.87 -5.57 9.30
N LYS A 125 23.98 -4.92 9.68
CA LYS A 125 24.18 -4.32 11.02
C LYS A 125 23.16 -3.22 11.37
N ASP A 126 22.56 -2.60 10.37
CA ASP A 126 21.64 -1.48 10.48
C ASP A 126 20.16 -1.91 10.39
N PHE A 127 19.87 -3.20 10.12
CA PHE A 127 18.50 -3.68 9.93
C PHE A 127 17.60 -3.50 11.16
N LYS A 128 18.16 -3.40 12.37
CA LYS A 128 17.40 -3.04 13.58
C LYS A 128 16.64 -1.71 13.48
N LYS A 129 16.99 -0.85 12.50
CA LYS A 129 16.30 0.42 12.23
C LYS A 129 15.03 0.22 11.39
N LEU A 130 14.86 -0.92 10.72
CA LEU A 130 13.69 -1.22 9.90
C LEU A 130 12.46 -1.56 10.76
N ARG A 131 11.27 -1.45 10.17
CA ARG A 131 10.03 -1.95 10.78
C ARG A 131 10.18 -3.44 11.14
N PRO A 132 9.65 -3.89 12.29
CA PRO A 132 9.89 -5.25 12.80
C PRO A 132 9.65 -6.37 11.78
N ILE A 133 8.57 -6.29 11.00
CA ILE A 133 8.26 -7.29 9.96
C ILE A 133 9.37 -7.46 8.91
N LEU A 134 10.04 -6.36 8.54
CA LEU A 134 11.17 -6.38 7.60
C LEU A 134 12.44 -6.84 8.30
N THR A 135 12.70 -6.33 9.51
CA THR A 135 13.86 -6.70 10.32
C THR A 135 13.91 -8.20 10.58
N GLU A 136 12.82 -8.77 11.06
CA GLU A 136 12.70 -10.19 11.39
C GLU A 136 12.92 -11.07 10.16
N CYS A 137 12.28 -10.72 9.03
CA CYS A 137 12.44 -11.45 7.78
C CYS A 137 13.88 -11.36 7.24
N PHE A 138 14.42 -10.15 7.08
CA PHE A 138 15.73 -9.95 6.44
C PHE A 138 16.88 -10.52 7.26
N LEU A 139 16.80 -10.48 8.60
CA LEU A 139 17.79 -11.13 9.45
C LEU A 139 17.69 -12.66 9.37
N LYS A 140 16.47 -13.21 9.38
CA LYS A 140 16.24 -14.66 9.31
C LYS A 140 16.68 -15.26 7.96
N GLU A 141 16.40 -14.55 6.87
CA GLU A 141 16.76 -15.00 5.51
C GLU A 141 18.20 -14.62 5.10
N GLU A 142 18.97 -14.08 6.05
CA GLU A 142 20.38 -13.72 5.91
C GLU A 142 20.68 -12.70 4.81
N VAL A 143 19.79 -11.72 4.61
CA VAL A 143 20.04 -10.58 3.70
C VAL A 143 21.30 -9.83 4.15
N ILE A 144 22.20 -9.56 3.22
CA ILE A 144 23.49 -8.89 3.44
C ILE A 144 23.29 -7.38 3.43
N SER A 145 22.65 -6.87 2.39
CA SER A 145 22.36 -5.45 2.21
C SER A 145 20.99 -5.23 1.56
N LEU A 146 20.43 -4.05 1.79
CA LEU A 146 19.13 -3.62 1.31
C LEU A 146 19.27 -2.26 0.62
N TYR A 147 18.64 -2.14 -0.55
CA TYR A 147 18.37 -0.88 -1.22
C TYR A 147 16.86 -0.72 -1.41
N MET A 148 16.29 0.43 -1.07
CA MET A 148 14.92 0.80 -1.41
C MET A 148 14.88 2.19 -2.03
N ASP A 149 14.11 2.37 -3.10
CA ASP A 149 13.85 3.67 -3.71
C ASP A 149 12.56 3.63 -4.51
N GLY A 150 11.59 4.47 -4.14
CA GLY A 150 10.25 4.45 -4.71
C GLY A 150 9.64 3.05 -4.60
N ASN A 151 9.27 2.47 -5.74
CA ASN A 151 8.65 1.14 -5.84
C ASN A 151 9.64 -0.01 -6.06
N ILE A 152 10.94 0.23 -5.87
CA ILE A 152 12.01 -0.76 -6.03
C ILE A 152 12.56 -1.13 -4.65
N CYS A 153 12.66 -2.43 -4.40
CA CYS A 153 13.41 -3.03 -3.31
C CYS A 153 14.48 -3.94 -3.93
N GLN A 154 15.71 -3.86 -3.47
CA GLN A 154 16.80 -4.71 -3.94
C GLN A 154 17.52 -5.29 -2.74
N LEU A 155 17.68 -6.62 -2.75
CA LEU A 155 18.28 -7.40 -1.68
C LEU A 155 19.56 -8.03 -2.19
N GLU A 156 20.61 -7.96 -1.39
CA GLU A 156 21.82 -8.74 -1.60
C GLU A 156 21.76 -10.01 -0.74
N LEU A 157 21.84 -11.17 -1.38
CA LEU A 157 21.73 -12.50 -0.78
C LEU A 157 22.74 -13.43 -1.48
N GLU A 158 23.40 -14.32 -0.75
CA GLU A 158 24.28 -15.32 -1.39
C GLU A 158 23.48 -16.43 -2.10
N THR A 159 22.31 -16.77 -1.55
CA THR A 159 21.44 -17.83 -2.07
C THR A 159 19.97 -17.44 -1.95
N LEU A 160 19.22 -17.68 -3.03
CA LEU A 160 17.77 -17.51 -3.08
C LEU A 160 17.12 -18.80 -3.59
N ASP A 161 16.50 -19.54 -2.67
CA ASP A 161 15.62 -20.64 -3.00
C ASP A 161 14.15 -20.17 -3.05
N LYS A 162 13.28 -21.04 -3.59
CA LYS A 162 11.86 -20.72 -3.76
C LYS A 162 11.14 -20.45 -2.45
N GLU A 163 11.50 -21.13 -1.36
CA GLU A 163 10.83 -20.92 -0.07
C GLU A 163 11.24 -19.60 0.56
N LYS A 164 12.53 -19.23 0.44
CA LYS A 164 13.06 -17.94 0.85
C LYS A 164 12.40 -16.81 0.06
N GLU A 165 12.26 -16.98 -1.26
CA GLU A 165 11.54 -16.03 -2.11
C GLU A 165 10.10 -15.79 -1.64
N ILE A 166 9.37 -16.86 -1.30
CA ILE A 166 8.00 -16.77 -0.77
C ILE A 166 7.98 -16.01 0.57
N ARG A 167 8.84 -16.38 1.53
CA ARG A 167 8.87 -15.75 2.86
C ARG A 167 9.21 -14.26 2.78
N ILE A 168 10.15 -13.88 1.92
CA ILE A 168 10.48 -12.47 1.67
C ILE A 168 9.30 -11.75 1.03
N SER A 169 8.67 -12.36 0.03
CA SER A 169 7.51 -11.79 -0.65
C SER A 169 6.36 -11.54 0.33
N ASP A 170 6.05 -12.48 1.21
CA ASP A 170 5.01 -12.35 2.24
C ASP A 170 5.30 -11.21 3.23
N ALA A 171 6.56 -11.07 3.66
CA ALA A 171 6.98 -9.98 4.54
C ALA A 171 6.84 -8.61 3.85
N LEU A 172 7.24 -8.51 2.58
CA LEU A 172 7.10 -7.29 1.77
C LEU A 172 5.63 -6.95 1.49
N LEU A 173 4.80 -7.94 1.15
CA LEU A 173 3.35 -7.79 0.97
C LEU A 173 2.70 -7.26 2.25
N THR A 174 3.05 -7.86 3.39
CA THR A 174 2.55 -7.43 4.70
C THR A 174 2.99 -6.01 5.04
N TYR A 175 4.25 -5.67 4.77
CA TYR A 175 4.79 -4.32 4.98
C TYR A 175 4.03 -3.28 4.15
N VAL A 176 3.90 -3.50 2.85
CA VAL A 176 3.23 -2.57 1.93
C VAL A 176 1.74 -2.42 2.26
N SER A 177 1.07 -3.53 2.58
CA SER A 177 -0.37 -3.54 2.90
C SER A 177 -0.72 -2.81 4.19
N ARG A 178 0.28 -2.52 5.05
CA ARG A 178 0.11 -1.77 6.30
C ARG A 178 0.27 -0.26 6.13
N PHE A 179 0.55 0.23 4.91
CA PHE A 179 0.72 1.65 4.60
C PHE A 179 1.64 2.41 5.56
N TYR A 180 2.77 1.80 5.94
CA TYR A 180 3.76 2.49 6.75
C TYR A 180 4.22 3.78 6.05
N SER A 181 4.34 4.85 6.82
CA SER A 181 4.88 6.14 6.35
C SER A 181 6.35 6.06 5.92
N SER A 182 7.10 5.12 6.53
CA SER A 182 8.52 4.88 6.32
C SER A 182 8.90 3.42 6.63
N PRO A 183 9.87 2.83 5.90
CA PRO A 183 10.44 1.51 6.21
C PRO A 183 11.25 1.51 7.51
N LEU A 184 11.61 2.69 8.02
CA LEU A 184 12.33 2.84 9.27
C LEU A 184 11.35 3.02 10.44
N ILE A 185 11.76 2.56 11.61
CA ILE A 185 11.14 2.95 12.87
C ILE A 185 11.51 4.41 13.10
N GLU A 186 10.57 5.34 12.88
CA GLU A 186 10.78 6.71 13.32
C GLU A 186 10.90 6.74 14.84
N PRO A 187 11.87 7.47 15.43
CA PRO A 187 11.81 7.74 16.85
C PRO A 187 10.49 8.44 17.13
N HIS A 188 9.69 7.90 18.05
CA HIS A 188 8.41 8.47 18.44
C HIS A 188 8.54 9.99 18.52
N ARG A 189 7.83 10.71 17.62
CA ARG A 189 7.50 12.10 17.90
C ARG A 189 6.57 12.04 19.11
N LEU A 190 7.16 12.11 20.29
CA LEU A 190 6.48 12.56 21.49
C LEU A 190 5.89 13.92 21.14
N GLN A 191 4.59 13.94 20.84
CA GLN A 191 3.80 15.15 20.95
C GLN A 191 3.41 15.32 22.40
#